data_AF-A0A377FYI4-F1
#
_entry.id   AF-A0A377FYI4-F1
#
_cell.length_a   1.000
_cell.length_b   1.000
_cell.length_c   1.000
_cell.angle_alpha   90.00
_cell.angle_beta   90.00
_cell.angle_gamma   90.00
#
_symmetry.space_group_name_H-M   'P 1'
#
loop_
_entity.id
_entity.type
_entity.pdbx_description
1 polymer ?
#
loop_
_entity_poly.entity_id
_entity_poly.type
_entity_poly.pdbx_seq_one_letter_code
_entity_poly.pdbx_strand_id
1 'polypeptide(L)'
;MTINRNQKPRWVYRLRRGLLFLPAIAFAIYAWPSEPASEQTETVQTSEATNDVAYTIKERRAVEENDSLRYEYDVVVHGQPDVEALQAISHDVIDEVTARDTFQAALIQFYDHEAYIGTDSPLGQAVFGPGGDWGLAGTVEPGDYDEMSFGWQLREKEWDTQLSEDEVRVWRAWNDVYEEKDSDHPDIRSRVTRTISTKYGLEPEDVQHIVLKQNVWASL
;
A
#
# COMPACT_ATOMS: atom_id res chain seq x y z
N MET A 1 18.31 -10.82 81.60
CA MET A 1 17.49 -11.99 81.20
C MET A 1 16.20 -11.46 80.61
N THR A 2 16.01 -11.73 79.31
CA THR A 2 14.75 -12.04 78.64
C THR A 2 13.55 -11.07 78.67
N ILE A 3 13.00 -10.92 77.45
CA ILE A 3 11.62 -10.57 77.05
C ILE A 3 11.37 -9.10 76.65
N ASN A 4 11.22 -9.01 75.33
CA ASN A 4 10.74 -7.94 74.47
C ASN A 4 9.19 -7.84 74.54
N ARG A 5 8.62 -6.63 74.54
CA ARG A 5 7.45 -6.23 73.72
C ARG A 5 6.97 -4.78 74.01
N ASN A 6 7.08 -3.96 72.96
CA ASN A 6 6.09 -3.03 72.41
C ASN A 6 5.24 -2.14 73.35
N GLN A 7 5.42 -0.81 73.26
CA GLN A 7 4.57 0.06 72.42
C GLN A 7 4.91 1.56 72.53
N LYS A 8 4.61 2.27 71.42
CA LYS A 8 4.55 3.73 71.14
C LYS A 8 5.81 4.30 70.47
N PRO A 9 5.69 5.10 69.39
CA PRO A 9 5.08 6.42 69.50
C PRO A 9 4.16 6.91 68.36
N ARG A 10 3.47 8.00 68.72
CA ARG A 10 2.67 8.93 67.91
C ARG A 10 3.58 9.65 66.91
N TRP A 11 3.08 9.95 65.72
CA TRP A 11 3.01 11.36 65.30
C TRP A 11 2.08 11.56 64.10
N VAL A 12 1.27 12.62 64.22
CA VAL A 12 0.36 13.17 63.24
C VAL A 12 1.15 14.18 62.41
N TYR A 13 1.00 14.19 61.07
CA TYR A 13 0.65 15.36 60.26
C TYR A 13 0.84 15.08 58.76
N ARG A 14 -0.02 15.77 57.97
CA ARG A 14 0.00 16.02 56.51
C ARG A 14 -0.71 14.96 55.66
N LEU A 15 -1.54 15.27 54.65
CA LEU A 15 -1.69 16.50 53.84
C LEU A 15 -3.05 16.49 53.07
N ARG A 16 -3.67 17.67 52.96
CA ARG A 16 -4.29 18.34 51.78
C ARG A 16 -5.28 17.64 50.80
N ARG A 17 -6.21 18.53 50.38
CA ARG A 17 -6.90 18.71 49.06
C ARG A 17 -8.14 17.85 48.82
N GLY A 18 -9.24 18.37 48.28
CA GLY A 18 -9.54 19.70 47.72
C GLY A 18 -10.94 19.64 47.11
N LEU A 19 -11.68 20.75 47.22
CA LEU A 19 -13.12 20.89 46.99
C LEU A 19 -13.58 20.63 45.53
N LEU A 20 -14.76 20.01 45.44
CA LEU A 20 -15.72 20.06 44.34
C LEU A 20 -16.28 21.47 44.16
N PHE A 21 -16.37 21.97 42.93
CA PHE A 21 -17.46 22.83 42.45
C PHE A 21 -17.52 22.81 40.91
N LEU A 22 -18.67 22.40 40.37
CA LEU A 22 -19.10 22.64 38.98
C LEU A 22 -19.53 24.12 38.84
N PRO A 23 -19.39 24.72 37.64
CA PRO A 23 -20.60 24.89 36.83
C PRO A 23 -20.39 24.74 35.32
N ALA A 24 -21.53 24.50 34.65
CA ALA A 24 -21.72 24.31 33.22
C ALA A 24 -21.32 25.52 32.37
N ILE A 25 -20.71 25.25 31.20
CA ILE A 25 -20.58 26.19 30.08
C ILE A 25 -21.15 25.50 28.85
N ALA A 26 -22.23 26.08 28.33
CA ALA A 26 -22.81 25.75 27.03
C ALA A 26 -21.87 26.18 25.91
N PHE A 27 -21.49 25.27 25.01
CA PHE A 27 -20.81 25.61 23.77
C PHE A 27 -21.85 25.73 22.64
N ALA A 28 -21.89 26.92 22.05
CA ALA A 28 -22.61 27.21 20.83
C ALA A 28 -22.01 26.40 19.66
N ILE A 29 -22.88 25.74 18.90
CA ILE A 29 -22.51 25.09 17.64
C ILE A 29 -22.35 26.20 16.60
N TYR A 30 -21.10 26.52 16.27
CA TYR A 30 -20.76 27.38 15.14
C TYR A 30 -20.77 26.50 13.89
N ALA A 31 -21.77 26.67 13.03
CA ALA A 31 -21.83 26.06 11.72
C ALA A 31 -20.99 26.88 10.74
N TRP A 32 -19.97 26.26 10.14
CA TRP A 32 -19.24 26.76 8.96
C TRP A 32 -19.26 25.66 7.89
N PRO A 33 -19.32 26.00 6.59
CA PRO A 33 -19.89 25.14 5.56
C PRO A 33 -18.92 24.05 5.09
N SER A 34 -19.52 22.91 4.76
CA SER A 34 -18.89 21.71 4.23
C SER A 34 -18.38 21.92 2.80
N GLU A 35 -17.10 21.66 2.57
CA GLU A 35 -16.54 21.28 1.27
C GLU A 35 -16.70 19.74 1.10
N PRO A 36 -16.95 19.23 -0.13
CA PRO A 36 -17.46 17.88 -0.32
C PRO A 36 -16.36 16.79 -0.27
N ALA A 37 -16.84 15.61 0.11
CA ALA A 37 -16.21 14.30 0.21
C ALA A 37 -14.84 14.12 -0.50
N SER A 38 -13.79 13.87 0.29
CA SER A 38 -12.60 13.16 -0.19
C SER A 38 -12.91 11.67 -0.29
N GLU A 39 -12.55 11.07 -1.42
CA GLU A 39 -12.51 9.63 -1.64
C GLU A 39 -11.73 8.94 -0.51
N GLN A 40 -12.29 7.85 0.01
CA GLN A 40 -11.71 7.09 1.11
C GLN A 40 -10.61 6.17 0.56
N THR A 41 -9.36 6.60 0.65
CA THR A 41 -8.20 5.72 0.55
C THR A 41 -8.01 5.04 1.91
N GLU A 42 -8.51 3.82 2.07
CA GLU A 42 -8.20 2.98 3.25
C GLU A 42 -6.86 2.28 3.02
N THR A 43 -5.85 2.68 3.78
CA THR A 43 -4.56 1.96 3.86
C THR A 43 -4.75 0.74 4.77
N VAL A 44 -4.58 -0.48 4.26
CA VAL A 44 -4.86 -1.71 5.00
C VAL A 44 -3.59 -2.46 5.40
N GLN A 45 -3.64 -2.90 6.66
CA GLN A 45 -2.79 -3.81 7.47
C GLN A 45 -1.59 -4.52 6.81
N THR A 46 -0.51 -4.59 7.59
CA THR A 46 0.63 -5.50 7.38
C THR A 46 0.28 -6.89 7.93
N SER A 47 0.13 -7.88 7.05
CA SER A 47 -0.03 -9.29 7.44
C SER A 47 1.34 -9.99 7.52
N GLU A 48 1.56 -10.77 8.58
CA GLU A 48 2.68 -11.72 8.65
C GLU A 48 2.32 -12.91 7.76
N ALA A 49 2.98 -13.01 6.60
CA ALA A 49 2.73 -14.06 5.62
C ALA A 49 3.12 -15.45 6.16
N THR A 50 2.46 -16.48 5.63
CA THR A 50 2.76 -17.89 5.91
C THR A 50 4.10 -18.35 5.29
N ASN A 51 4.69 -17.46 4.48
CA ASN A 51 5.97 -17.59 3.80
C ASN A 51 6.89 -16.47 4.31
N ASP A 52 8.21 -16.70 4.40
CA ASP A 52 9.19 -15.77 5.01
C ASP A 52 9.30 -14.37 4.34
N VAL A 53 8.46 -14.06 3.35
CA VAL A 53 8.42 -12.79 2.63
C VAL A 53 7.22 -11.96 3.09
N ALA A 54 7.50 -10.81 3.72
CA ALA A 54 6.46 -9.88 4.16
C ALA A 54 5.83 -9.12 2.98
N TYR A 55 4.54 -8.83 3.06
CA TYR A 55 3.84 -7.99 2.08
C TYR A 55 2.86 -7.02 2.75
N THR A 56 2.30 -6.08 1.98
CA THR A 56 1.28 -5.13 2.44
C THR A 56 0.32 -4.79 1.32
N ILE A 57 -0.99 -4.87 1.57
CA ILE A 57 -2.03 -4.45 0.61
C ILE A 57 -2.23 -2.93 0.77
N LYS A 58 -1.72 -2.15 -0.19
CA LYS A 58 -1.70 -0.67 -0.12
C LYS A 58 -3.00 -0.05 -0.61
N GLU A 59 -3.54 -0.56 -1.70
CA GLU A 59 -4.78 -0.05 -2.29
C GLU A 59 -5.75 -1.19 -2.60
N ARG A 60 -7.04 -0.87 -2.52
CA ARG A 60 -8.16 -1.71 -2.92
C ARG A 60 -9.10 -0.86 -3.77
N ARG A 61 -9.41 -1.31 -4.98
CA ARG A 61 -10.30 -0.60 -5.90
C ARG A 61 -11.40 -1.53 -6.40
N ALA A 62 -12.65 -1.09 -6.25
CA ALA A 62 -13.78 -1.79 -6.86
C ALA A 62 -13.88 -1.41 -8.34
N VAL A 63 -14.08 -2.41 -9.20
CA VAL A 63 -14.33 -2.25 -10.63
C VAL A 63 -15.66 -2.92 -10.95
N GLU A 64 -16.70 -2.10 -11.09
CA GLU A 64 -18.04 -2.54 -11.46
C GLU A 64 -18.26 -2.33 -12.96
N GLU A 65 -18.45 -3.44 -13.68
CA GLU A 65 -18.67 -3.40 -15.13
C GLU A 65 -19.58 -4.56 -15.56
N ASN A 66 -20.59 -4.29 -16.39
CA ASN A 66 -21.49 -5.32 -16.94
C ASN A 66 -22.09 -6.23 -15.85
N ASP A 67 -22.59 -5.63 -14.75
CA ASP A 67 -23.12 -6.32 -13.57
C ASP A 67 -22.12 -7.28 -12.88
N SER A 68 -20.83 -7.19 -13.21
CA SER A 68 -19.76 -7.93 -12.53
C SER A 68 -19.07 -7.06 -11.49
N LEU A 69 -18.94 -7.57 -10.26
CA LEU A 69 -18.16 -6.94 -9.19
C LEU A 69 -16.77 -7.54 -9.14
N ARG A 70 -15.76 -6.72 -9.44
CA ARG A 70 -14.35 -7.12 -9.40
C ARG A 70 -13.56 -6.20 -8.46
N TYR A 71 -12.41 -6.67 -8.01
CA TYR A 71 -11.48 -5.87 -7.21
C TYR A 71 -10.07 -5.88 -7.77
N GLU A 72 -9.40 -4.74 -7.73
CA GLU A 72 -7.96 -4.62 -7.92
C GLU A 72 -7.30 -4.36 -6.57
N TYR A 73 -6.19 -5.04 -6.30
CA TYR A 73 -5.39 -4.91 -5.09
C TYR A 73 -3.94 -4.62 -5.45
N ASP A 74 -3.43 -3.50 -4.95
CA ASP A 74 -2.01 -3.15 -5.10
C ASP A 74 -1.24 -3.65 -3.89
N VAL A 75 -0.37 -4.63 -4.11
CA VAL A 75 0.37 -5.33 -3.07
C VAL A 75 1.84 -5.00 -3.17
N VAL A 76 2.39 -4.42 -2.11
CA VAL A 76 3.84 -4.17 -2.01
C VAL A 76 4.48 -5.35 -1.27
N VAL A 77 5.43 -6.01 -1.92
CA VAL A 77 6.18 -7.14 -1.41
C VAL A 77 7.56 -6.67 -0.97
N HIS A 78 7.95 -7.01 0.25
CA HIS A 78 9.21 -6.59 0.85
C HIS A 78 10.30 -7.63 0.63
N GLY A 79 11.50 -7.19 0.26
CA GLY A 79 12.65 -8.06 0.02
C GLY A 79 12.78 -8.46 -1.44
N GLN A 80 13.24 -9.69 -1.67
CA GLN A 80 13.59 -10.22 -3.00
C GLN A 80 12.84 -11.52 -3.28
N PRO A 81 11.49 -11.48 -3.43
CA PRO A 81 10.70 -12.67 -3.69
C PRO A 81 11.08 -13.36 -5.00
N ASP A 82 11.01 -14.68 -5.02
CA ASP A 82 10.94 -15.46 -6.26
C ASP A 82 9.48 -15.66 -6.69
N VAL A 83 9.27 -16.28 -7.85
CA VAL A 83 7.92 -16.56 -8.36
C VAL A 83 7.10 -17.44 -7.43
N GLU A 84 7.72 -18.39 -6.72
CA GLU A 84 7.01 -19.28 -5.79
C GLU A 84 6.47 -18.49 -4.58
N ALA A 85 7.27 -17.58 -4.03
CA ALA A 85 6.85 -16.67 -2.97
C ALA A 85 5.70 -15.77 -3.44
N LEU A 86 5.74 -15.23 -4.65
CA LEU A 86 4.65 -14.41 -5.19
C LEU A 86 3.34 -15.20 -5.39
N GLN A 87 3.42 -16.46 -5.82
CA GLN A 87 2.25 -17.35 -5.88
C GLN A 87 1.67 -17.58 -4.48
N ALA A 88 2.52 -17.85 -3.51
CA ALA A 88 2.08 -18.09 -2.15
C ALA A 88 1.45 -16.82 -1.51
N ILE A 89 2.04 -15.65 -1.74
CA ILE A 89 1.44 -14.36 -1.35
C ILE A 89 0.09 -14.16 -2.04
N SER A 90 -0.08 -14.57 -3.31
CA SER A 90 -1.38 -14.44 -3.99
C SER A 90 -2.48 -15.25 -3.29
N HIS A 91 -2.15 -16.44 -2.78
CA HIS A 91 -3.08 -17.23 -1.95
C HIS A 91 -3.38 -16.53 -0.64
N ASP A 92 -2.35 -16.10 0.10
CA ASP A 92 -2.50 -15.41 1.38
C ASP A 92 -3.36 -14.14 1.24
N VAL A 93 -3.16 -13.36 0.17
CA VAL A 93 -3.97 -12.18 -0.17
C VAL A 93 -5.42 -12.56 -0.45
N ILE A 94 -5.69 -13.60 -1.27
CA ILE A 94 -7.07 -14.02 -1.55
C ILE A 94 -7.78 -14.52 -0.29
N ASP A 95 -7.12 -15.30 0.56
CA ASP A 95 -7.68 -15.74 1.84
C ASP A 95 -8.03 -14.54 2.74
N GLU A 96 -7.19 -13.50 2.77
CA GLU A 96 -7.45 -12.26 3.51
C GLU A 96 -8.65 -11.50 2.95
N VAL A 97 -8.70 -11.28 1.63
CA VAL A 97 -9.72 -10.41 1.02
C VAL A 97 -11.07 -11.10 0.88
N THR A 98 -11.11 -12.42 0.68
CA THR A 98 -12.38 -13.19 0.63
C THR A 98 -13.11 -13.21 1.97
N ALA A 99 -12.41 -12.97 3.09
CA ALA A 99 -13.03 -12.82 4.40
C ALA A 99 -13.82 -11.50 4.58
N ARG A 100 -13.56 -10.49 3.74
CA ARG A 100 -14.17 -9.15 3.85
C ARG A 100 -14.93 -8.70 2.60
N ASP A 101 -14.53 -9.19 1.43
CA ASP A 101 -15.03 -8.81 0.13
C ASP A 101 -15.78 -9.99 -0.51
N THR A 102 -16.82 -9.69 -1.29
CA THR A 102 -17.57 -10.67 -2.09
C THR A 102 -17.50 -10.22 -3.53
N PHE A 103 -16.92 -11.03 -4.41
CA PHE A 103 -16.61 -10.63 -5.79
C PHE A 103 -16.63 -11.81 -6.75
N GLN A 104 -16.54 -11.50 -8.04
CA GLN A 104 -16.47 -12.46 -9.14
C GLN A 104 -15.08 -12.59 -9.76
N ALA A 105 -14.22 -11.59 -9.57
CA ALA A 105 -12.80 -11.68 -9.87
C ALA A 105 -11.99 -10.71 -9.00
N ALA A 106 -10.75 -11.07 -8.70
CA ALA A 106 -9.75 -10.23 -8.04
C ALA A 106 -8.46 -10.20 -8.85
N LEU A 107 -7.92 -9.01 -9.07
CA LEU A 107 -6.62 -8.77 -9.69
C LEU A 107 -5.67 -8.30 -8.60
N ILE A 108 -4.56 -9.01 -8.45
CA ILE A 108 -3.49 -8.68 -7.50
C ILE A 108 -2.30 -8.19 -8.32
N GLN A 109 -1.88 -6.96 -8.08
CA GLN A 109 -0.71 -6.35 -8.70
C GLN A 109 0.43 -6.30 -7.69
N PHE A 110 1.57 -6.91 -8.03
CA PHE A 110 2.74 -7.01 -7.17
C PHE A 110 3.83 -5.96 -7.48
N TYR A 111 4.11 -5.14 -6.49
CA TYR A 111 5.14 -4.10 -6.52
C TYR A 111 6.24 -4.42 -5.51
N ASP A 112 7.49 -4.14 -5.87
CA ASP A 112 8.64 -4.20 -4.95
C ASP A 112 8.81 -2.90 -4.14
N HIS A 113 8.17 -1.81 -4.58
CA HIS A 113 8.20 -0.52 -3.89
C HIS A 113 6.91 0.27 -4.11
N GLU A 114 6.42 0.95 -3.07
CA GLU A 114 5.14 1.69 -3.11
C GLU A 114 5.09 2.83 -4.13
N ALA A 115 6.25 3.36 -4.52
CA ALA A 115 6.38 4.41 -5.53
C ALA A 115 5.94 3.96 -6.94
N TYR A 116 5.86 2.65 -7.18
CA TYR A 116 5.48 2.08 -8.47
C TYR A 116 3.98 1.82 -8.60
N ILE A 117 3.21 2.00 -7.53
CA ILE A 117 1.75 1.86 -7.57
C ILE A 117 1.18 2.83 -8.62
N GLY A 118 0.27 2.33 -9.45
CA GLY A 118 -0.30 3.07 -10.56
C GLY A 118 0.46 2.93 -11.88
N THR A 119 1.65 2.31 -11.89
CA THR A 119 2.31 1.85 -13.11
C THR A 119 2.05 0.38 -13.37
N ASP A 120 2.49 -0.12 -14.54
CA ASP A 120 2.57 -1.56 -14.80
C ASP A 120 3.31 -2.25 -13.66
N SER A 121 2.67 -3.27 -13.09
CA SER A 121 3.15 -4.03 -11.94
C SER A 121 4.51 -4.70 -12.22
N PRO A 122 5.62 -4.25 -11.61
CA PRO A 122 6.95 -4.73 -11.97
C PRO A 122 7.16 -6.22 -11.70
N LEU A 123 6.60 -6.75 -10.60
CA LEU A 123 6.72 -8.18 -10.25
C LEU A 123 5.64 -9.05 -10.93
N GLY A 124 4.76 -8.43 -11.71
CA GLY A 124 3.67 -9.09 -12.42
C GLY A 124 2.36 -9.09 -11.64
N GLN A 125 1.43 -9.94 -12.07
CA GLN A 125 0.06 -9.93 -11.57
C GLN A 125 -0.51 -11.34 -11.41
N ALA A 126 -1.48 -11.48 -10.51
CA ALA A 126 -2.25 -12.69 -10.33
C ALA A 126 -3.75 -12.36 -10.42
N VAL A 127 -4.48 -13.14 -11.22
CA VAL A 127 -5.93 -13.04 -11.31
C VAL A 127 -6.55 -14.23 -10.59
N PHE A 128 -7.41 -13.98 -9.63
CA PHE A 128 -8.28 -14.99 -9.04
C PHE A 128 -9.70 -14.80 -9.58
N GLY A 129 -10.15 -15.72 -10.43
CA GLY A 129 -11.44 -15.63 -11.11
C GLY A 129 -11.75 -16.90 -11.88
N PRO A 130 -12.88 -16.98 -12.61
CA PRO A 130 -13.26 -18.17 -13.35
C PRO A 130 -12.18 -18.55 -14.37
N GLY A 131 -11.60 -19.74 -14.19
CA GLY A 131 -10.48 -20.20 -15.01
C GLY A 131 -9.20 -19.34 -14.92
N GLY A 132 -9.08 -18.47 -13.91
CA GLY A 132 -7.96 -17.53 -13.78
C GLY A 132 -8.00 -16.37 -14.77
N ASP A 133 -9.17 -16.03 -15.30
CA ASP A 133 -9.36 -14.97 -16.28
C ASP A 133 -10.29 -13.87 -15.77
N TRP A 134 -9.79 -12.63 -15.78
CA TRP A 134 -10.50 -11.44 -15.33
C TRP A 134 -11.74 -11.16 -16.18
N GLY A 135 -11.66 -11.45 -17.49
CA GLY A 135 -12.75 -11.24 -18.43
C GLY A 135 -13.93 -12.19 -18.24
N LEU A 136 -13.73 -13.30 -17.52
CA LEU A 136 -14.76 -14.30 -17.25
C LEU A 136 -15.54 -14.05 -15.96
N ALA A 137 -15.28 -12.96 -15.22
CA ALA A 137 -15.97 -12.67 -13.95
C ALA A 137 -17.51 -12.83 -14.04
N GLY A 138 -18.13 -12.37 -15.13
CA GLY A 138 -19.59 -12.45 -15.30
C GLY A 138 -20.16 -13.86 -15.51
N THR A 139 -19.34 -14.92 -15.50
CA THR A 139 -19.79 -16.31 -15.66
C THR A 139 -20.12 -17.02 -14.36
N VAL A 140 -19.83 -16.40 -13.20
CA VAL A 140 -20.11 -16.94 -11.87
C VAL A 140 -20.81 -15.90 -11.01
N GLU A 141 -21.49 -16.31 -9.93
CA GLU A 141 -22.06 -15.36 -8.98
C GLU A 141 -20.96 -14.84 -8.02
N PRO A 142 -21.12 -13.63 -7.46
CA PRO A 142 -20.23 -13.14 -6.43
C PRO A 142 -20.15 -14.11 -5.24
N GLY A 143 -18.94 -14.54 -4.89
CA GLY A 143 -18.69 -15.48 -3.79
C GLY A 143 -18.64 -16.96 -4.19
N ASP A 144 -18.84 -17.32 -5.46
CA ASP A 144 -18.65 -18.69 -5.97
C ASP A 144 -17.15 -19.02 -6.14
N TYR A 145 -16.38 -18.91 -5.06
CA TYR A 145 -14.92 -19.06 -5.09
C TYR A 145 -14.44 -20.46 -5.48
N ASP A 146 -15.27 -21.49 -5.29
CA ASP A 146 -14.97 -22.87 -5.69
C ASP A 146 -14.88 -23.05 -7.22
N GLU A 147 -15.48 -22.15 -7.99
CA GLU A 147 -15.43 -22.11 -9.46
C GLU A 147 -14.28 -21.22 -9.98
N MET A 148 -13.51 -20.62 -9.07
CA MET A 148 -12.40 -19.72 -9.39
C MET A 148 -11.06 -20.42 -9.23
N SER A 149 -10.07 -19.95 -10.01
CA SER A 149 -8.69 -20.40 -9.94
C SER A 149 -7.74 -19.23 -10.17
N PHE A 150 -6.46 -19.44 -9.90
CA PHE A 150 -5.45 -18.44 -10.21
C PHE A 150 -4.96 -18.52 -11.66
N GLY A 151 -4.87 -17.36 -12.30
CA GLY A 151 -4.09 -17.11 -13.50
C GLY A 151 -2.90 -16.22 -13.14
N TRP A 152 -1.69 -16.79 -13.13
CA TRP A 152 -0.46 -16.08 -12.78
C TRP A 152 0.27 -15.55 -14.01
N GLN A 153 0.65 -14.28 -13.96
CA GLN A 153 1.56 -13.62 -14.90
C GLN A 153 2.66 -12.92 -14.11
N LEU A 154 3.46 -13.73 -13.42
CA LEU A 154 4.51 -13.29 -12.49
C LEU A 154 5.87 -13.23 -13.21
N ARG A 155 6.76 -12.36 -12.74
CA ARG A 155 8.09 -12.15 -13.35
C ARG A 155 9.20 -12.52 -12.38
N GLU A 156 10.15 -13.29 -12.87
CA GLU A 156 11.41 -13.55 -12.16
C GLU A 156 12.33 -12.34 -12.32
N LYS A 157 13.05 -11.93 -11.25
CA LYS A 157 13.83 -10.69 -11.25
C LYS A 157 15.30 -10.91 -10.97
N GLU A 158 16.12 -10.15 -11.69
CA GLU A 158 17.55 -9.99 -11.41
C GLU A 158 17.75 -8.83 -10.41
N TRP A 159 17.67 -9.15 -9.12
CA TRP A 159 17.62 -8.17 -8.02
C TRP A 159 18.81 -7.22 -7.96
N ASP A 160 19.99 -7.63 -8.44
CA ASP A 160 21.20 -6.80 -8.47
C ASP A 160 21.07 -5.56 -9.40
N THR A 161 20.05 -5.54 -10.26
CA THR A 161 19.79 -4.45 -11.20
C THR A 161 18.67 -3.50 -10.78
N GLN A 162 18.06 -3.75 -9.62
CA GLN A 162 17.01 -2.91 -9.05
C GLN A 162 17.50 -1.47 -8.76
N LEU A 163 16.60 -0.50 -8.82
CA LEU A 163 16.88 0.83 -8.30
C LEU A 163 17.14 0.77 -6.79
N SER A 164 18.11 1.57 -6.33
CA SER A 164 18.25 1.89 -4.90
C SER A 164 17.18 2.88 -4.45
N GLU A 165 16.91 2.95 -3.15
CA GLU A 165 15.97 3.90 -2.53
C GLU A 165 16.14 5.36 -3.00
N ASP A 166 17.38 5.81 -3.17
CA ASP A 166 17.68 7.17 -3.65
C ASP A 166 17.29 7.34 -5.12
N GLU A 167 17.56 6.34 -5.95
CA GLU A 167 17.18 6.32 -7.35
C GLU A 167 15.66 6.23 -7.51
N VAL A 168 14.95 5.46 -6.68
CA VAL A 168 13.48 5.36 -6.69
C VAL A 168 12.85 6.73 -6.45
N ARG A 169 13.38 7.52 -5.50
CA ARG A 169 12.88 8.89 -5.26
C ARG A 169 13.06 9.82 -6.46
N VAL A 170 14.17 9.67 -7.19
CA VAL A 170 14.43 10.45 -8.42
C VAL A 170 13.50 10.00 -9.54
N TRP A 171 13.35 8.69 -9.72
CA TRP A 171 12.45 8.09 -10.70
C TRP A 171 11.01 8.52 -10.46
N ARG A 172 10.51 8.43 -9.21
CA ARG A 172 9.14 8.82 -8.86
C ARG A 172 8.88 10.28 -9.20
N ALA A 173 9.76 11.17 -8.76
CA ALA A 173 9.61 12.60 -9.07
C ALA A 173 9.68 12.88 -10.58
N TRP A 174 10.43 12.09 -11.33
CA TRP A 174 10.45 12.17 -12.79
C TRP A 174 9.12 11.69 -13.38
N ASN A 175 8.59 10.55 -12.91
CA ASN A 175 7.35 9.95 -13.39
C ASN A 175 6.15 10.85 -13.11
N ASP A 176 6.02 11.37 -11.89
CA ASP A 176 4.93 12.28 -11.48
C ASP A 176 4.85 13.49 -12.44
N VAL A 177 5.99 14.13 -12.73
CA VAL A 177 6.04 15.30 -13.61
C VAL A 177 5.83 14.93 -15.08
N TYR A 178 6.17 13.70 -15.48
CA TYR A 178 5.95 13.20 -16.82
C TYR A 178 4.46 12.90 -17.07
N GLU A 179 3.79 12.24 -16.12
CA GLU A 179 2.36 11.88 -16.19
C GLU A 179 1.44 13.10 -16.05
N GLU A 180 1.75 14.05 -15.17
CA GLU A 180 0.99 15.31 -15.04
C GLU A 180 1.02 16.15 -16.33
N LYS A 181 2.05 15.98 -17.16
CA LYS A 181 2.23 16.75 -18.39
C LYS A 181 1.63 15.99 -19.56
N ASP A 182 0.31 16.08 -19.66
CA ASP A 182 -0.44 15.75 -20.88
C ASP A 182 0.02 16.68 -22.03
N SER A 183 1.00 16.22 -22.80
CA SER A 183 1.68 17.07 -23.77
C SER A 183 2.25 16.26 -24.92
N ASP A 184 1.64 16.42 -26.10
CA ASP A 184 2.17 16.01 -27.41
C ASP A 184 3.51 16.68 -27.77
N HIS A 185 4.17 17.36 -26.84
CA HIS A 185 5.42 18.05 -27.10
C HIS A 185 6.54 17.02 -27.29
N PRO A 186 7.23 17.01 -28.45
CA PRO A 186 8.21 15.98 -28.80
C PRO A 186 9.44 15.91 -27.88
N ASP A 187 9.60 16.88 -26.97
CA ASP A 187 10.77 17.03 -26.08
C ASP A 187 10.38 16.94 -24.60
N ILE A 188 9.17 16.48 -24.29
CA ILE A 188 8.66 16.44 -22.91
C ILE A 188 9.64 15.68 -21.99
N ARG A 189 10.13 14.52 -22.44
CA ARG A 189 11.11 13.70 -21.72
C ARG A 189 12.35 14.51 -21.32
N SER A 190 12.98 15.19 -22.28
CA SER A 190 14.16 16.02 -22.06
C SER A 190 13.91 17.19 -21.10
N ARG A 191 12.72 17.80 -21.17
CA ARG A 191 12.33 18.90 -20.28
C ARG A 191 12.11 18.42 -18.85
N VAL A 192 11.45 17.28 -18.66
CA VAL A 192 11.26 16.66 -17.35
C VAL A 192 12.63 16.29 -16.76
N THR A 193 13.49 15.62 -17.53
CA THR A 193 14.86 15.27 -17.10
C THR A 193 15.64 16.48 -16.60
N ARG A 194 15.65 17.60 -17.34
CA ARG A 194 16.35 18.83 -16.90
C ARG A 194 15.76 19.42 -15.61
N THR A 195 14.44 19.34 -15.45
CA THR A 195 13.75 19.80 -14.24
C THR A 195 14.19 18.99 -13.02
N ILE A 196 14.22 17.66 -13.16
CA ILE A 196 14.62 16.74 -12.10
C ILE A 196 16.12 16.83 -11.82
N SER A 197 16.97 16.91 -12.84
CA SER A 197 18.41 17.16 -12.72
C SER A 197 18.69 18.40 -11.87
N THR A 198 18.01 19.52 -12.15
CA THR A 198 18.15 20.75 -11.35
C THR A 198 17.66 20.56 -9.91
N LYS A 199 16.54 19.85 -9.70
CA LYS A 199 15.95 19.62 -8.37
C LYS A 199 16.85 18.78 -7.46
N TYR A 200 17.49 17.75 -8.01
CA TYR A 200 18.31 16.80 -7.24
C TYR A 200 19.81 17.07 -7.34
N GLY A 201 20.24 18.08 -8.13
CA GLY A 201 21.66 18.38 -8.32
C GLY A 201 22.42 17.26 -9.03
N LEU A 202 21.75 16.55 -9.95
CA LEU A 202 22.29 15.44 -10.73
C LEU A 202 22.59 15.89 -12.16
N GLU A 203 23.53 15.23 -12.83
CA GLU A 203 23.68 15.42 -14.27
C GLU A 203 22.45 14.85 -15.00
N PRO A 204 21.98 15.46 -16.10
CA PRO A 204 20.84 14.96 -16.86
C PRO A 204 20.99 13.50 -17.31
N GLU A 205 22.21 13.06 -17.59
CA GLU A 205 22.56 11.70 -17.98
C GLU A 205 22.29 10.69 -16.85
N ASP A 206 22.57 11.05 -15.60
CA ASP A 206 22.31 10.20 -14.44
C ASP A 206 20.80 10.00 -14.24
N VAL A 207 20.02 11.06 -14.39
CA VAL A 207 18.55 10.97 -14.33
C VAL A 207 18.02 10.07 -15.45
N GLN A 208 18.54 10.20 -16.67
CA GLN A 208 18.16 9.30 -17.76
C GLN A 208 18.55 7.86 -17.49
N HIS A 209 19.73 7.63 -16.90
CA HIS A 209 20.19 6.30 -16.53
C HIS A 209 19.25 5.65 -15.51
N ILE A 210 18.83 6.37 -14.47
CA ILE A 210 17.87 5.91 -13.47
C ILE A 210 16.54 5.51 -14.14
N VAL A 211 16.00 6.36 -15.02
CA VAL A 211 14.74 6.06 -15.74
C VAL A 211 14.87 4.84 -16.63
N LEU A 212 15.98 4.72 -17.37
CA LEU A 212 16.23 3.56 -18.23
C LEU A 212 16.40 2.28 -17.41
N LYS A 213 17.13 2.35 -16.29
CA LYS A 213 17.35 1.24 -15.37
C LYS A 213 16.01 0.69 -14.87
N GLN A 214 15.10 1.57 -14.42
CA GLN A 214 13.76 1.14 -13.99
C GLN A 214 12.92 0.56 -15.13
N ASN A 215 12.91 1.20 -16.31
CA ASN A 215 12.14 0.70 -17.44
C ASN A 215 12.59 -0.70 -17.87
N VAL A 216 13.90 -0.95 -17.90
CA VAL A 216 14.45 -2.27 -18.19
C VAL A 216 14.09 -3.25 -17.08
N TRP A 217 14.37 -2.91 -15.83
CA TRP A 217 14.12 -3.78 -14.68
C TRP A 217 12.64 -4.17 -14.55
N ALA A 218 11.72 -3.24 -14.76
CA ALA A 218 10.28 -3.50 -14.71
C ALA A 218 9.83 -4.42 -15.87
N SER A 219 10.45 -4.32 -17.05
CA SER A 219 10.06 -5.08 -18.26
C SER A 219 10.58 -6.51 -18.32
N LEU A 220 11.65 -6.83 -17.59
CA LEU A 220 12.21 -8.18 -17.47
C LEU A 220 11.29 -9.07 -16.62
#